data_AF-A0A838JPM6-F1
#
_entry.id   AF-A0A838JPM6-F1
#
_cell.length_a   1.000
_cell.length_b   1.000
_cell.length_c   1.000
_cell.angle_alpha   90.00
_cell.angle_beta   90.00
_cell.angle_gamma   90.00
#
_symmetry.space_group_name_H-M   'P 1'
#
loop_
_entity.id
_entity.type
_entity.pdbx_description
1 polymer ?
#
loop_
_entity_poly.entity_id
_entity_poly.type
_entity_poly.pdbx_seq_one_letter_code
_entity_poly.pdbx_strand_id
1 'polypeptide(L)'
;FPVEDLRHGLYERYSGGLDLISSALRRVGVEAERGEVEGEFCPGAYSVRSGGPKGVKHAGLAQRVTRRAARLEALVLVSQTDEVRDVLERFYGLLGLPFRPESVGDLPVNVTRVIRAVSEEVRRRYSGAESLIGETTMDRARALRGEWRVIPDSSTSL
;
A
#
# COMPACT_ATOMS: atom_id res chain seq x y z
N PHE A 1 16.06 1.80 22.64
CA PHE A 1 15.53 2.22 21.33
C PHE A 1 14.36 1.31 20.99
N PRO A 2 13.26 1.80 20.38
CA PRO A 2 12.00 1.04 20.28
C PRO A 2 12.04 -0.19 19.34
N VAL A 3 13.15 -0.43 18.64
CA VAL A 3 13.36 -1.63 17.82
C VAL A 3 14.76 -2.18 18.12
N GLU A 4 14.85 -3.32 18.81
CA GLU A 4 16.13 -3.97 19.18
C GLU A 4 16.76 -4.71 17.98
N ASP A 5 15.94 -5.26 17.09
CA ASP A 5 16.34 -5.86 15.81
C ASP A 5 15.35 -5.40 14.72
N LEU A 6 15.88 -4.88 13.61
CA LEU A 6 15.09 -4.42 12.46
C LEU A 6 14.24 -5.55 11.85
N ARG A 7 14.65 -6.81 12.03
CA ARG A 7 13.93 -8.01 11.57
C ARG A 7 12.84 -8.44 12.56
N HIS A 8 12.89 -8.00 13.81
CA HIS A 8 11.88 -8.33 14.79
C HIS A 8 10.52 -7.74 14.39
N GLY A 9 9.49 -8.58 14.42
CA GLY A 9 8.13 -8.18 14.05
C GLY A 9 7.90 -7.96 12.55
N LEU A 10 8.88 -8.23 11.67
CA LEU A 10 8.78 -7.95 10.23
C LEU A 10 7.61 -8.71 9.60
N TYR A 11 7.57 -10.03 9.86
CA TYR A 11 6.55 -10.93 9.33
C TYR A 11 5.19 -10.67 9.96
N GLU A 12 5.17 -10.42 11.26
CA GLU A 12 3.97 -10.12 12.03
C GLU A 12 3.27 -8.86 11.52
N ARG A 13 4.05 -7.80 11.22
CA ARG A 13 3.50 -6.56 10.63
C ARG A 13 2.89 -6.83 9.26
N TYR A 14 3.61 -7.51 8.38
CA TYR A 14 3.07 -7.83 7.06
C TYR A 14 1.82 -8.72 7.14
N SER A 15 1.85 -9.76 7.97
CA SER A 15 0.71 -10.66 8.18
C SER A 15 -0.51 -9.87 8.71
N GLY A 16 -0.30 -9.01 9.71
CA GLY A 16 -1.34 -8.17 10.28
C GLY A 16 -1.91 -7.15 9.28
N GLY A 17 -1.07 -6.55 8.44
CA GLY A 17 -1.52 -5.64 7.38
C GLY A 17 -2.30 -6.37 6.29
N LEU A 18 -1.83 -7.53 5.85
CA LEU A 18 -2.54 -8.36 4.87
C LEU A 18 -3.94 -8.72 5.39
N ASP A 19 -4.02 -9.15 6.65
CA ASP A 19 -5.31 -9.42 7.29
C ASP A 19 -6.23 -8.21 7.35
N LEU A 20 -5.67 -7.05 7.70
CA LEU A 20 -6.43 -5.81 7.79
C LEU A 20 -7.02 -5.44 6.42
N ILE A 21 -6.19 -5.41 5.38
CA ILE A 21 -6.61 -5.00 4.04
C ILE A 21 -7.56 -6.03 3.43
N SER A 22 -7.27 -7.33 3.52
CA SER A 22 -8.19 -8.37 3.03
C SER A 22 -9.54 -8.32 3.76
N SER A 23 -9.55 -8.08 5.08
CA SER A 23 -10.82 -7.94 5.83
C SER A 23 -11.62 -6.71 5.39
N ALA A 24 -10.95 -5.58 5.18
CA ALA A 24 -11.58 -4.33 4.73
C ALA A 24 -12.20 -4.50 3.33
N LEU A 25 -11.48 -5.13 2.40
CA LEU A 25 -11.98 -5.40 1.05
C LEU A 25 -13.17 -6.40 1.06
N ARG A 26 -13.15 -7.42 1.91
CA ARG A 26 -14.29 -8.33 2.10
C ARG A 26 -15.55 -7.62 2.58
N ARG A 27 -15.45 -6.62 3.46
CA ARG A 27 -16.61 -5.82 3.90
C ARG A 27 -17.30 -5.07 2.77
N VAL A 28 -16.57 -4.76 1.71
CA VAL A 28 -17.10 -4.02 0.56
C VAL A 28 -17.46 -4.93 -0.62
N GLY A 29 -17.52 -6.25 -0.38
CA GLY A 29 -17.99 -7.25 -1.36
C GLY A 29 -16.90 -7.79 -2.28
N VAL A 30 -15.63 -7.65 -1.91
CA VAL A 30 -14.50 -8.21 -2.68
C VAL A 30 -14.04 -9.50 -2.01
N GLU A 31 -14.00 -10.59 -2.76
CA GLU A 31 -13.45 -11.89 -2.31
C GLU A 31 -11.92 -11.84 -2.21
N ALA A 32 -11.42 -10.97 -1.33
CA ALA A 32 -10.02 -10.68 -1.19
C ALA A 32 -9.30 -11.77 -0.39
N GLU A 33 -8.12 -12.17 -0.84
CA GLU A 33 -7.25 -13.14 -0.20
C GLU A 33 -5.80 -12.69 -0.25
N ARG A 34 -4.95 -13.33 0.55
CA ARG A 34 -3.51 -13.05 0.57
C ARG A 34 -2.83 -13.79 -0.58
N GLY A 35 -1.85 -13.15 -1.21
CA GLY A 35 -0.95 -13.78 -2.18
C GLY A 35 -0.76 -12.94 -3.44
N GLU A 36 0.29 -13.30 -4.17
CA GLU A 36 0.68 -12.70 -5.45
C GLU A 36 -0.23 -13.15 -6.59
N VAL A 37 -0.36 -12.32 -7.62
CA VAL A 37 -0.88 -12.75 -8.93
C VAL A 37 0.27 -12.82 -9.94
N GLU A 38 0.16 -13.75 -10.87
CA GLU A 38 1.15 -13.93 -11.92
C GLU A 38 1.24 -12.69 -12.81
N GLY A 39 2.47 -12.23 -13.06
CA GLY A 39 2.74 -11.03 -13.85
C GLY A 39 2.23 -9.74 -13.21
N GLU A 40 2.12 -9.69 -11.88
CA GLU A 40 1.69 -8.47 -11.18
C GLU A 40 2.73 -7.34 -11.27
N PHE A 41 2.23 -6.10 -11.23
CA PHE A 41 3.10 -4.95 -11.04
C PHE A 41 3.68 -4.94 -9.62
N CYS A 42 4.95 -4.58 -9.50
CA CYS A 42 5.69 -4.51 -8.24
C CYS A 42 5.55 -5.82 -7.44
N PRO A 43 6.09 -6.94 -7.97
CA PRO A 43 5.90 -8.27 -7.40
C PRO A 43 6.51 -8.39 -6.00
N GLY A 44 5.84 -9.12 -5.10
CA GLY A 44 6.38 -9.50 -3.81
C GLY A 44 5.37 -10.24 -2.90
N ALA A 45 5.88 -10.92 -1.87
CA ALA A 45 5.13 -11.90 -1.08
C ALA A 45 3.90 -11.38 -0.31
N TYR A 46 3.66 -10.07 -0.33
CA TYR A 46 2.65 -9.39 0.49
C TYR A 46 1.66 -8.60 -0.36
N SER A 47 1.02 -9.30 -1.28
CA SER A 47 -0.11 -8.79 -2.08
C SER A 47 -1.46 -9.26 -1.52
N VAL A 48 -2.50 -8.47 -1.78
CA VAL A 48 -3.91 -8.85 -1.59
C VAL A 48 -4.55 -8.94 -2.97
N ARG A 49 -5.20 -10.06 -3.25
CA ARG A 49 -5.74 -10.40 -4.57
C ARG A 49 -7.17 -10.94 -4.50
N SER A 50 -7.80 -11.13 -5.65
CA SER A 50 -8.98 -11.99 -5.82
C SER A 50 -8.84 -12.84 -7.08
N GLY A 51 -9.42 -14.04 -7.11
CA GLY A 51 -9.39 -14.91 -8.30
C GLY A 51 -8.12 -15.78 -8.42
N GLY A 52 -7.38 -15.98 -7.33
CA GLY A 52 -6.18 -16.83 -7.32
C GLY A 52 -5.00 -16.24 -8.10
N PRO A 53 -3.98 -17.08 -8.43
CA PRO A 53 -2.77 -16.62 -9.12
C PRO A 53 -3.01 -15.95 -10.48
N LYS A 54 -4.09 -16.29 -11.19
CA LYS A 54 -4.45 -15.64 -12.47
C LYS A 54 -5.38 -14.44 -12.32
N GLY A 55 -5.75 -14.10 -11.09
CA GLY A 55 -6.69 -13.04 -10.78
C GLY A 55 -6.10 -11.63 -10.78
N VAL A 56 -6.69 -10.77 -9.94
CA VAL A 56 -6.40 -9.32 -9.84
C VAL A 56 -5.72 -9.01 -8.51
N LYS A 57 -4.67 -8.20 -8.54
CA LYS A 57 -4.03 -7.58 -7.37
C LYS A 57 -4.78 -6.31 -6.99
N HIS A 58 -5.39 -6.32 -5.81
CA HIS A 58 -6.11 -5.17 -5.24
C HIS A 58 -5.21 -4.28 -4.40
N ALA A 59 -4.23 -4.88 -3.72
CA ALA A 59 -3.27 -4.12 -2.93
C ALA A 59 -1.89 -4.75 -2.87
N GLY A 60 -0.86 -3.93 -2.75
CA GLY A 60 0.50 -4.34 -2.39
C GLY A 60 0.92 -3.68 -1.08
N LEU A 61 1.58 -4.44 -0.20
CA LEU A 61 2.10 -3.92 1.06
C LEU A 61 3.60 -3.71 0.98
N ALA A 62 4.06 -2.62 1.57
CA ALA A 62 5.46 -2.30 1.76
C ALA A 62 5.69 -1.88 3.22
N GLN A 63 6.90 -2.11 3.74
CA GLN A 63 7.26 -1.57 5.05
C GLN A 63 8.63 -0.93 5.05
N ARG A 64 8.77 0.12 5.87
CA ARG A 64 10.04 0.77 6.17
C ARG A 64 10.29 0.70 7.67
N VAL A 65 11.40 0.13 8.06
CA VAL A 65 11.81 -0.01 9.46
C VAL A 65 13.06 0.83 9.72
N THR A 66 13.04 1.57 10.81
CA THR A 66 14.17 2.36 11.32
C THR A 66 14.41 2.01 12.78
N ARG A 67 15.52 2.46 13.36
CA ARG A 67 15.78 2.31 14.81
C ARG A 67 14.71 2.96 15.70
N ARG A 68 13.89 3.86 15.16
CA ARG A 68 12.90 4.66 15.92
C ARG A 68 11.45 4.25 15.66
N ALA A 69 11.16 3.67 14.51
CA ALA A 69 9.79 3.35 14.10
C ALA A 69 9.78 2.31 12.98
N ALA A 70 8.71 1.53 12.93
CA ALA A 70 8.32 0.71 11.79
C ALA A 70 7.04 1.30 11.17
N ARG A 71 7.05 1.49 9.86
CA ARG A 71 5.90 1.96 9.07
C ARG A 71 5.51 0.87 8.08
N LEU A 72 4.26 0.44 8.13
CA LEU A 72 3.64 -0.45 7.15
C LEU A 72 2.68 0.38 6.29
N GLU A 73 2.74 0.18 4.99
CA GLU A 73 1.96 0.90 3.99
C GLU A 73 1.26 -0.11 3.09
N ALA A 74 0.04 0.22 2.67
CA ALA A 74 -0.70 -0.53 1.66
C ALA A 74 -1.13 0.43 0.56
N LEU A 75 -0.80 0.10 -0.69
CA LEU A 75 -1.34 0.79 -1.86
C LEU A 75 -2.51 -0.03 -2.38
N VAL A 76 -3.70 0.56 -2.39
CA VAL A 76 -4.94 -0.10 -2.85
C VAL A 76 -5.39 0.55 -4.16
N LEU A 77 -5.53 -0.25 -5.21
CA LEU A 77 -6.12 0.19 -6.47
C LEU A 77 -7.64 0.06 -6.38
N VAL A 78 -8.36 1.13 -6.72
CA VAL A 78 -9.83 1.19 -6.52
C VAL A 78 -10.58 1.47 -7.81
N SER A 79 -10.17 2.46 -8.57
CA SER A 79 -10.86 2.90 -9.79
C SER A 79 -9.86 3.49 -10.79
N GLN A 80 -10.27 3.61 -12.05
CA GLN A 80 -9.45 4.17 -13.13
C GLN A 80 -8.15 3.39 -13.35
N THR A 81 -8.18 2.08 -13.14
CA THR A 81 -7.00 1.24 -13.25
C THR A 81 -6.56 0.98 -14.70
N ASP A 82 -7.41 1.28 -15.69
CA ASP A 82 -7.06 1.21 -17.11
C ASP A 82 -5.92 2.18 -17.46
N GLU A 83 -5.96 3.43 -16.94
CA GLU A 83 -4.89 4.40 -17.15
C GLU A 83 -3.55 3.91 -16.59
N VAL A 84 -3.60 3.24 -15.44
CA VAL A 84 -2.43 2.65 -14.78
C VAL A 84 -1.92 1.45 -15.57
N ARG A 85 -2.82 0.59 -16.06
CA ARG A 85 -2.52 -0.58 -16.88
C ARG A 85 -1.75 -0.20 -18.15
N ASP A 86 -2.20 0.83 -18.87
CA ASP A 86 -1.56 1.30 -20.11
C ASP A 86 -0.12 1.80 -19.89
N VAL A 87 0.13 2.46 -18.75
CA VAL A 87 1.47 2.91 -18.38
C VAL A 87 2.35 1.73 -17.99
N LEU A 88 1.82 0.81 -17.18
CA LEU A 88 2.55 -0.38 -16.72
C LEU A 88 2.90 -1.29 -17.89
N GLU A 89 1.99 -1.52 -18.84
CA GLU A 89 2.25 -2.39 -19.99
C GLU A 89 3.42 -1.85 -20.84
N ARG A 90 3.41 -0.55 -21.15
CA ARG A 90 4.53 0.10 -21.85
C ARG A 90 5.83 0.00 -21.07
N PHE A 91 5.78 0.31 -19.77
CA PHE A 91 6.97 0.32 -18.92
C PHE A 91 7.60 -1.08 -18.77
N TYR A 92 6.80 -2.10 -18.45
CA TYR A 92 7.29 -3.48 -18.33
C TYR A 92 7.73 -4.05 -19.68
N GLY A 93 7.06 -3.68 -20.77
CA GLY A 93 7.49 -4.01 -22.13
C GLY A 93 8.87 -3.45 -22.46
N LEU A 94 9.14 -2.19 -22.13
CA LEU A 94 10.47 -1.57 -22.30
C LEU A 94 11.55 -2.24 -21.44
N LEU A 95 11.19 -2.72 -20.25
CA LEU A 95 12.11 -3.45 -19.37
C LEU A 95 12.35 -4.90 -19.80
N GLY A 96 11.57 -5.44 -20.75
CA GLY A 96 11.60 -6.86 -21.12
C GLY A 96 11.16 -7.79 -19.98
N LEU A 97 10.32 -7.29 -19.05
CA LEU A 97 9.83 -8.04 -17.90
C LEU A 97 8.39 -8.50 -18.12
N PRO A 98 7.99 -9.67 -17.57
CA PRO A 98 6.62 -10.14 -17.70
C PRO A 98 5.65 -9.23 -16.94
N PHE A 99 4.56 -8.86 -17.58
CA PHE A 99 3.44 -8.16 -16.97
C PHE A 99 2.13 -8.67 -17.58
N ARG A 100 1.14 -8.91 -16.72
CA ARG A 100 -0.22 -9.26 -17.14
C ARG A 100 -1.12 -8.06 -16.91
N PRO A 101 -1.59 -7.37 -17.97
CA PRO A 101 -2.51 -6.25 -17.81
C PRO A 101 -3.75 -6.60 -16.98
N GLU A 102 -4.28 -7.83 -17.12
CA GLU A 102 -5.44 -8.31 -16.38
C GLU A 102 -5.18 -8.53 -14.88
N SER A 103 -3.93 -8.45 -14.43
CA SER A 103 -3.58 -8.47 -12.99
C SER A 103 -3.99 -7.19 -12.26
N VAL A 104 -4.36 -6.13 -13.00
CA VAL A 104 -4.74 -4.81 -12.48
C VAL A 104 -6.21 -4.56 -12.82
N GLY A 105 -7.03 -4.19 -11.85
CA GLY A 105 -8.46 -3.98 -12.09
C GLY A 105 -9.15 -3.15 -11.02
N ASP A 106 -10.28 -2.57 -11.41
CA ASP A 106 -11.11 -1.75 -10.53
C ASP A 106 -11.82 -2.62 -9.48
N LEU A 107 -12.07 -2.01 -8.32
CA LEU A 107 -12.95 -2.55 -7.30
C LEU A 107 -14.42 -2.22 -7.66
N PRO A 108 -15.39 -3.04 -7.22
CA PRO A 108 -16.82 -2.79 -7.44
C PRO A 108 -17.38 -1.67 -6.55
N VAL A 109 -16.52 -0.84 -5.95
CA VAL A 109 -16.86 0.22 -4.99
C VAL A 109 -15.94 1.43 -5.17
N ASN A 110 -16.37 2.59 -4.69
CA ASN A 110 -15.57 3.82 -4.76
C ASN A 110 -14.53 3.94 -3.63
N VAL A 111 -13.59 4.86 -3.82
CA VAL A 111 -12.49 5.18 -2.88
C VAL A 111 -13.01 5.48 -1.47
N THR A 112 -14.08 6.28 -1.35
CA THR A 112 -14.66 6.64 -0.05
C THR A 112 -15.12 5.41 0.73
N ARG A 113 -15.74 4.44 0.06
CA ARG A 113 -16.21 3.20 0.70
C ARG A 113 -15.05 2.32 1.14
N VAL A 114 -13.97 2.26 0.35
CA VAL A 114 -12.73 1.55 0.71
C VAL A 114 -12.07 2.20 1.93
N ILE A 115 -11.91 3.53 1.95
CA ILE A 115 -11.35 4.28 3.09
C ILE A 115 -12.14 3.96 4.36
N ARG A 116 -13.48 4.05 4.31
CA ARG A 116 -14.33 3.74 5.45
C ARG A 116 -14.12 2.32 5.96
N ALA A 117 -14.08 1.33 5.07
CA ALA A 117 -13.87 -0.06 5.46
C ALA A 117 -12.50 -0.31 6.10
N VAL A 118 -11.45 0.32 5.57
CA VAL A 118 -10.10 0.28 6.18
C VAL A 118 -10.11 0.93 7.56
N SER A 119 -10.71 2.11 7.71
CA SER A 119 -10.83 2.82 9.00
C SER A 119 -11.62 2.01 10.03
N GLU A 120 -12.68 1.31 9.63
CA GLU A 120 -13.43 0.39 10.48
C GLU A 120 -12.56 -0.78 10.96
N GLU A 121 -11.77 -1.40 10.07
CA GLU A 121 -10.87 -2.50 10.45
C GLU A 121 -9.69 -2.05 11.32
N VAL A 122 -9.16 -0.84 11.11
CA VAL A 122 -8.15 -0.23 11.97
C VAL A 122 -8.72 -0.01 13.38
N ARG A 123 -9.89 0.63 13.51
CA ARG A 123 -10.54 0.87 14.81
C ARG A 123 -10.80 -0.43 15.56
N ARG A 124 -11.30 -1.45 14.86
CA ARG A 124 -11.60 -2.77 15.43
C ARG A 124 -10.35 -3.48 15.96
N ARG A 125 -9.23 -3.41 15.26
CA ARG A 125 -8.00 -4.14 15.61
C ARG A 125 -7.14 -3.43 16.65
N TYR A 126 -7.07 -2.10 16.60
CA TYR A 126 -6.13 -1.33 17.39
C TYR A 126 -6.79 -0.49 18.50
N SER A 127 -8.10 -0.65 18.72
CA SER A 127 -8.87 0.15 19.68
C SER A 127 -8.65 1.66 19.49
N GLY A 128 -8.39 2.08 18.25
CA GLY A 128 -8.01 3.44 17.91
C GLY A 128 -9.22 4.38 17.95
N ALA A 129 -9.04 5.56 18.53
CA ALA A 129 -9.96 6.67 18.34
C ALA A 129 -9.50 7.48 17.12
N GLU A 130 -10.47 7.97 16.33
CA GLU A 130 -10.17 9.00 15.34
C GLU A 130 -9.73 10.27 16.10
N SER A 131 -8.58 10.81 15.72
CA SER A 131 -8.03 12.01 16.34
C SER A 131 -7.42 12.89 15.28
N LEU A 132 -7.51 14.19 15.52
CA LEU A 132 -6.79 15.17 14.71
C LEU A 132 -5.32 15.16 15.09
N ILE A 133 -4.46 15.46 14.11
CA ILE A 133 -3.06 15.70 14.38
C ILE A 133 -2.98 16.95 15.29
N GLY A 134 -2.42 16.79 16.50
CA GLY A 134 -2.35 17.87 17.48
C GLY A 134 -1.57 19.08 16.98
N GLU A 135 -1.94 20.28 17.45
CA GLU A 135 -1.36 21.56 17.04
C GLU A 135 0.16 21.57 17.14
N THR A 136 0.73 21.03 18.23
CA THR A 136 2.18 20.91 18.41
C THR A 136 2.88 20.18 17.26
N THR A 137 2.27 19.10 16.76
CA THR A 137 2.82 18.34 15.63
C THR A 137 2.69 19.13 14.33
N MET A 138 1.56 19.81 14.13
CA MET A 138 1.31 20.66 12.97
C MET A 138 2.29 21.85 12.92
N ASP A 139 2.51 22.52 14.05
CA ASP A 139 3.44 23.65 14.17
C ASP A 139 4.87 23.21 13.96
N ARG A 140 5.26 22.06 14.51
CA ARG A 140 6.57 21.47 14.26
C ARG A 140 6.78 21.11 12.79
N ALA A 141 5.76 20.56 12.13
CA ALA A 141 5.83 20.27 10.69
C ALA A 141 6.02 21.56 9.87
N ARG A 142 5.31 22.65 10.21
CA ARG A 142 5.49 23.96 9.56
C ARG A 142 6.88 24.55 9.80
N ALA A 143 7.39 24.48 11.03
CA ALA A 143 8.71 25.01 11.39
C ALA A 143 9.84 24.27 10.66
N LEU A 144 9.72 22.95 10.50
CA LEU A 144 10.73 22.11 9.84
C LEU A 144 10.60 22.08 8.30
N ARG A 145 9.65 22.82 7.71
CA ARG A 145 9.40 22.78 6.26
C ARG A 145 10.64 23.12 5.42
N GLY A 146 11.50 24.01 5.91
CA GLY A 146 12.72 24.45 5.21
C GLY A 146 13.87 23.44 5.27
N GLU A 147 13.82 22.50 6.21
CA GLU A 147 14.75 21.37 6.32
C GLU A 147 14.36 20.22 5.40
N TRP A 148 13.07 20.12 5.04
CA TRP A 148 12.57 19.23 3.98
C TRP A 148 12.94 19.77 2.60
N ARG A 149 14.20 19.61 2.23
CA ARG A 149 14.64 19.73 0.84
C ARG A 149 14.43 18.37 0.20
N VAL A 150 13.43 18.26 -0.68
CA VAL A 150 13.62 17.40 -1.85
C VAL A 150 14.95 17.86 -2.43
N ILE A 151 15.93 16.98 -2.57
CA ILE A 151 17.09 17.27 -3.41
C ILE A 151 16.53 17.12 -4.82
N PRO A 152 16.17 18.18 -5.57
CA PRO A 152 16.10 18.01 -7.01
C PRO A 152 17.51 17.58 -7.41
N ASP A 153 17.65 16.40 -8.01
CA ASP A 153 18.89 16.06 -8.68
C ASP A 153 19.20 17.20 -9.65
N SER A 154 20.23 17.98 -9.35
CA SER A 154 20.81 18.94 -10.29
C SER A 154 21.67 18.23 -11.35
N SER A 155 21.38 16.95 -11.62
CA SER A 155 22.10 16.12 -12.58
C SER A 155 21.15 15.20 -13.33
N THR A 156 20.25 15.78 -14.11
CA THR A 156 19.78 15.13 -15.35
C THR A 156 19.89 16.13 -16.49
N SER A 157 21.11 16.33 -16.97
CA SER A 157 21.29 16.45 -18.42
C SER A 157 21.43 15.03 -18.93
N LEU A 158 20.45 14.57 -19.70
CA LEU A 158 20.56 13.67 -20.85
C LEU A 158 19.23 13.71 -21.60
#